data_AF-A0A832UL05-F1
#
_entry.id   AF-A0A832UL05-F1
#
_cell.length_a   1.000
_cell.length_b   1.000
_cell.length_c   1.000
_cell.angle_alpha   90.00
_cell.angle_beta   90.00
_cell.angle_gamma   90.00
#
_symmetry.space_group_name_H-M   'P 1'
#
loop_
_entity.id
_entity.type
_entity.pdbx_description
1 polymer ?
#
loop_
_entity_poly.entity_id
_entity_poly.type
_entity_poly.pdbx_seq_one_letter_code
_entity_poly.pdbx_strand_id
1 'polypeptide(L)'
;MERDEILALAHHNPEALVTIIQRLEEMVGRLEARIAELERQLTMNSRNSSLPPSADGFKRPQTKRTKTGKRPGGQKGHEGRTIE
;
A
#
# COMPACT_ATOMS: atom_id res chain seq x y z
N MET A 1 13.09 -12.07 25.38
CA MET A 1 14.20 -12.03 26.34
C MET A 1 13.94 -10.86 27.24
N GLU A 2 13.68 -11.15 28.50
CA GLU A 2 13.56 -10.11 29.51
C GLU A 2 14.94 -9.50 29.77
N ARG A 3 14.99 -8.25 30.25
CA ARG A 3 16.25 -7.50 30.46
C ARG A 3 17.26 -8.28 31.30
N ASP A 4 16.79 -8.99 32.31
CA ASP A 4 17.64 -9.75 33.23
C ASP A 4 18.28 -10.98 32.54
N GLU A 5 17.58 -11.59 31.59
CA GLU A 5 18.10 -12.71 30.80
C GLU A 5 19.22 -12.24 29.85
N ILE A 6 19.09 -11.05 29.28
CA ILE A 6 20.12 -10.44 28.42
C ILE A 6 21.37 -10.13 29.23
N LEU A 7 21.21 -9.60 30.45
CA LEU A 7 22.33 -9.32 31.34
C LEU A 7 23.03 -10.61 31.77
N ALA A 8 22.28 -11.65 32.12
CA ALA A 8 22.86 -12.96 32.42
C ALA A 8 23.62 -13.54 31.20
N LEU A 9 23.06 -13.41 29.99
CA LEU A 9 23.73 -13.85 28.77
C LEU A 9 25.01 -13.04 28.49
N ALA A 10 24.98 -11.72 28.69
CA ALA A 10 26.16 -10.86 28.54
C ALA A 10 27.29 -11.25 29.50
N HIS A 11 26.95 -11.64 30.73
CA HIS A 11 27.92 -12.06 31.74
C HIS A 11 28.46 -13.48 31.50
N HIS A 12 27.62 -14.42 31.07
CA HIS A 12 27.99 -15.83 30.95
C HIS A 12 28.49 -16.21 29.55
N ASN A 13 28.06 -15.51 28.51
CA ASN A 13 28.41 -15.82 27.13
C ASN A 13 28.32 -14.57 26.22
N PRO A 14 29.34 -13.69 26.24
CA PRO A 14 29.35 -12.48 25.43
C PRO A 14 29.37 -12.76 23.91
N GLU A 15 29.94 -13.88 23.47
CA GLU A 15 29.98 -14.27 22.04
C GLU A 15 28.58 -14.55 21.47
N ALA A 16 27.71 -15.19 22.26
CA ALA A 16 26.32 -15.40 21.88
C ALA A 16 25.58 -14.06 21.71
N LEU A 17 25.87 -13.07 22.58
CA LEU A 17 25.30 -11.74 22.47
C LEU A 17 25.77 -11.01 21.20
N VAL A 18 27.06 -11.08 20.89
CA VAL A 18 27.63 -10.50 19.65
C VAL A 18 26.97 -11.10 18.41
N THR A 19 26.79 -12.43 18.38
CA THR A 19 26.12 -13.13 17.27
C THR A 19 24.68 -12.65 17.09
N ILE A 20 23.94 -12.48 18.20
CA ILE A 20 22.56 -11.97 18.18
C ILE A 20 22.53 -10.55 17.64
N ILE A 21 23.42 -9.67 18.11
CA ILE A 21 23.51 -8.28 17.66
C ILE A 21 23.80 -8.21 16.16
N GLN A 22 24.82 -8.92 15.67
CA GLN A 22 25.17 -8.95 14.25
C GLN A 22 23.98 -9.38 13.38
N ARG A 23 23.26 -10.43 13.80
CA ARG A 23 22.08 -10.91 13.08
C ARG A 23 20.96 -9.86 13.07
N LEU A 24 20.75 -9.16 14.19
CA LEU A 24 19.76 -8.09 14.29
C LEU A 24 20.13 -6.91 13.39
N GLU A 25 21.40 -6.49 13.38
CA GLU A 25 21.90 -5.43 12.50
C GLU A 25 21.68 -5.79 11.01
N GLU A 26 21.99 -7.02 10.61
CA GLU A 26 21.71 -7.48 9.25
C GLU A 26 20.22 -7.45 8.92
N MET A 27 19.36 -7.90 9.83
CA MET A 27 17.91 -7.89 9.61
C MET A 27 17.37 -6.46 9.51
N VAL A 28 17.84 -5.56 10.37
CA VAL A 28 17.49 -4.14 10.33
C VAL A 28 17.90 -3.55 8.98
N GLY A 29 19.15 -3.74 8.53
CA GLY A 29 19.60 -3.22 7.25
C GLY A 29 18.78 -3.75 6.05
N ARG A 30 18.40 -5.04 6.06
CA ARG A 30 17.51 -5.60 5.02
C ARG A 30 16.12 -4.99 5.04
N LEU A 31 15.56 -4.77 6.23
CA LEU A 31 14.23 -4.17 6.40
C LEU A 31 14.24 -2.70 5.99
N GLU A 32 15.24 -1.93 6.39
CA GLU A 32 15.42 -0.54 5.98
C GLU A 32 15.53 -0.41 4.45
N ALA A 33 16.34 -1.26 3.80
CA ALA A 33 16.43 -1.28 2.35
C ALA A 33 15.08 -1.61 1.68
N ARG A 34 14.32 -2.53 2.26
CA ARG A 34 12.98 -2.88 1.75
C ARG A 34 11.98 -1.74 1.93
N ILE A 35 12.02 -1.07 3.08
CA ILE A 35 11.18 0.09 3.37
C ILE A 35 11.51 1.21 2.38
N ALA A 36 12.78 1.55 2.19
CA ALA A 36 13.20 2.57 1.24
C ALA A 36 12.73 2.29 -0.19
N GLU A 37 12.81 1.04 -0.65
CA GLU A 37 12.30 0.67 -1.97
C GLU A 37 10.77 0.79 -2.07
N LEU A 38 10.03 0.38 -1.05
CA LEU A 38 8.57 0.51 -1.03
C LEU A 38 8.14 1.97 -0.98
N GLU A 39 8.82 2.81 -0.19
CA GLU A 39 8.58 4.25 -0.13
C GLU A 39 8.89 4.92 -1.47
N ARG A 40 9.96 4.51 -2.16
CA ARG A 40 10.27 4.95 -3.53
C ARG A 40 9.15 4.58 -4.51
N GLN A 41 8.62 3.37 -4.42
CA GLN A 41 7.49 2.95 -5.27
C GLN A 41 6.22 3.75 -4.98
N LEU A 42 5.92 4.03 -3.72
CA LEU A 42 4.73 4.81 -3.33
C LEU A 42 4.81 6.28 -3.75
N THR A 43 6.01 6.86 -3.72
CA THR A 43 6.22 8.26 -4.13
C THR A 43 6.20 8.45 -5.64
N MET A 44 6.45 7.41 -6.42
CA MET A 44 6.38 7.46 -7.88
C MET A 44 4.94 7.41 -8.39
N ASN A 45 4.57 8.40 -9.20
CA ASN A 45 3.33 8.50 -9.96
C ASN A 45 3.61 9.07 -11.36
N SER A 46 2.65 9.02 -12.27
CA SER A 46 2.81 9.46 -13.66
C SER A 46 3.28 10.92 -13.81
N ARG A 47 3.08 11.76 -12.78
CA ARG A 47 3.52 13.16 -12.80
C ARG A 47 5.00 13.34 -12.52
N ASN A 48 5.65 12.41 -11.82
CA ASN A 48 7.05 12.53 -11.38
C ASN A 48 7.97 11.39 -11.83
N SER A 49 7.48 10.41 -12.61
CA SER A 49 8.24 9.19 -12.92
C SER A 49 8.34 8.85 -14.40
N SER A 50 7.99 9.77 -15.31
CA SER A 50 7.93 9.56 -16.78
C SER A 50 7.06 8.36 -17.23
N LEU A 51 6.37 7.71 -16.29
CA LEU A 51 5.38 6.67 -16.52
C LEU A 51 4.13 7.30 -17.16
N PRO A 52 3.47 6.61 -18.11
CA PRO A 52 2.25 7.12 -18.72
C PRO A 52 1.13 7.24 -17.65
N PRO A 53 0.17 8.17 -17.80
CA PRO A 53 -0.95 8.35 -16.87
C PRO A 53 -1.79 7.08 -16.61
N SER A 54 -1.75 6.12 -17.54
CA SER A 54 -2.38 4.81 -17.39
C SER A 54 -1.75 3.92 -16.32
N ALA A 55 -0.50 4.18 -15.90
CA ALA A 55 0.22 3.41 -14.88
C ALA A 55 -0.22 3.73 -13.44
N ASP A 56 -0.84 4.89 -13.20
CA ASP A 56 -1.33 5.31 -11.86
C ASP A 56 -2.55 4.50 -11.35
N GLY A 57 -3.00 3.52 -12.13
CA GLY A 57 -4.18 2.71 -11.85
C GLY A 57 -5.49 3.39 -12.23
N PHE A 58 -6.50 2.56 -12.53
CA PHE A 58 -7.83 3.05 -12.91
C PHE A 58 -8.55 3.66 -11.71
N LYS A 59 -8.55 5.00 -11.61
CA LYS A 59 -9.41 5.73 -10.68
C LYS A 59 -10.82 5.78 -11.25
N ARG A 60 -11.70 4.89 -10.79
CA ARG A 60 -13.10 4.86 -11.22
C ARG A 60 -13.72 6.24 -10.93
N PRO A 61 -14.16 6.99 -11.96
CA PRO A 61 -14.71 8.32 -11.73
C PRO A 61 -15.96 8.18 -10.86
N GLN A 62 -15.97 8.87 -9.72
CA GLN A 62 -17.16 8.94 -8.89
C GLN A 62 -18.24 9.70 -9.66
N THR A 63 -19.44 9.13 -9.72
CA THR A 63 -20.56 9.76 -10.42
C THR A 63 -20.96 11.02 -9.67
N LYS A 64 -20.83 12.18 -10.32
CA LYS A 64 -21.32 13.47 -9.76
C LYS A 64 -22.85 13.58 -9.80
N ARG A 65 -23.55 12.55 -10.28
CA ARG A 65 -25.01 12.56 -10.47
C ARG A 65 -25.69 12.39 -9.11
N THR A 66 -26.47 13.39 -8.71
CA THR A 66 -27.39 13.27 -7.58
C THR A 66 -28.54 12.31 -7.92
N LYS A 67 -28.95 11.48 -6.95
CA LYS A 67 -30.12 10.61 -7.13
C LYS A 67 -31.37 11.49 -7.18
N THR A 68 -31.98 11.61 -8.36
CA THR A 68 -33.15 12.48 -8.60
C THR A 68 -34.47 11.82 -8.19
N GLY A 69 -34.47 10.56 -7.73
CA GLY A 69 -35.67 9.80 -7.36
C GLY A 69 -36.62 9.48 -8.52
N LYS A 70 -36.33 9.96 -9.73
CA LYS A 70 -37.13 9.74 -10.93
C LYS A 70 -37.03 8.27 -11.37
N ARG A 71 -38.17 7.69 -11.74
CA ARG A 71 -38.23 6.33 -12.29
C ARG A 71 -37.42 6.28 -13.59
N PRO A 72 -36.60 5.23 -13.83
CA PRO A 72 -35.94 5.04 -15.10
C PRO A 72 -36.99 4.85 -16.20
N GLY A 73 -36.86 5.56 -17.32
CA GLY A 73 -37.82 5.50 -18.43
C GLY A 73 -37.75 6.73 -19.32
N GLY A 74 -38.45 6.65 -20.46
CA GLY A 74 -38.65 7.78 -21.36
C GLY A 74 -39.54 8.88 -20.76
N GLN A 75 -39.70 9.98 -21.48
CA GLN A 75 -40.62 11.05 -21.09
C GLN A 75 -42.06 10.53 -21.01
N LYS A 76 -42.87 11.13 -20.14
CA LYS A 76 -44.29 10.77 -19.96
C LYS A 76 -45.02 10.94 -21.30
N GLY A 77 -45.57 9.85 -21.84
CA GLY A 77 -46.30 9.85 -23.11
C GLY A 77 -45.51 9.37 -24.33
N HIS A 78 -44.22 9.01 -24.18
CA HIS A 78 -43.47 8.36 -25.25
C HIS A 78 -43.64 6.85 -25.19
N GLU A 79 -44.12 6.27 -26.29
CA GLU A 79 -44.17 4.82 -26.48
C GLU A 79 -42.74 4.29 -26.62
N GLY A 80 -42.39 3.31 -25.79
CA GLY A 80 -41.08 2.65 -25.85
C GLY A 80 -41.03 1.71 -27.05
N ARG A 81 -40.15 1.98 -28.00
CA ARG A 81 -39.90 1.08 -29.15
C ARG A 81 -38.64 0.28 -28.87
N THR A 82 -38.80 -0.95 -28.39
CA THR A 82 -37.72 -1.94 -28.45
C THR A 82 -37.53 -2.35 -29.90
N ILE A 83 -36.27 -2.34 -30.35
CA ILE A 83 -35.87 -2.91 -31.64
C ILE A 83 -35.81 -4.43 -31.38
N GLU A 84 -36.56 -5.23 -32.14
CA GLU A 84 -36.41 -6.69 -32.17
C GLU A 84 -35.21 -7.09 -33.04
#